data_AF-A0A349HTV1-F1
#
_entry.id   AF-A0A349HTV1-F1
#
_cell.length_a   1.000
_cell.length_b   1.000
_cell.length_c   1.000
_cell.angle_alpha   90.00
_cell.angle_beta   90.00
_cell.angle_gamma   90.00
#
_symmetry.space_group_name_H-M   'P 1'
#
loop_
_entity.id
_entity.type
_entity.pdbx_description
1 polymer ?
#
loop_
_entity_poly.entity_id
_entity_poly.type
_entity_poly.pdbx_seq_one_letter_code
_entity_poly.pdbx_strand_id
1 'polypeptide(L)'
;MQENVIENKEKIGEEEIMEEIKEEIKDLKAEGKEVKPEYKPKKKGYRKNASPVKKQGFLKAQIYNKNIAEETIFQVEVTGAKRDEEYGDVMLFTLNNTNGMVPLDEADDDIHWKSLISFIGREIPIVIKSYDEKNDRLICSRKEAQRIIKSKIVSTLSMEDEIVAKVSKLTYFGAYVEIHGVAGILKNENFSDDHISVGDVFKVGDTLKVKLLRVNNTGKLAFKVPKMFKKSSMSELSNFEVDQVIKGSVTAVKDWGFYVRLLPGVDALCPLPRDEEVFVGSNAVIKLTQIFDEKGNLRIRGRLIKFLAF
;
A
#
# COMPACT_ATOMS: atom_id res chain seq x y z
N MET A 1 0.05 19.71 31.84
CA MET A 1 -0.05 18.49 32.67
C MET A 1 -1.16 17.62 32.10
N GLN A 2 -0.88 16.78 31.10
CA GLN A 2 -1.70 15.65 30.66
C GLN A 2 -1.00 14.95 29.47
N GLU A 3 0.15 14.35 29.76
CA GLU A 3 0.77 13.29 28.96
C GLU A 3 1.29 12.32 30.02
N ASN A 4 0.74 11.09 30.09
CA ASN A 4 1.22 9.90 30.85
C ASN A 4 0.13 8.88 31.22
N VAL A 5 -1.05 8.89 30.57
CA VAL A 5 -2.09 7.87 30.85
C VAL A 5 -2.20 6.79 29.75
N ILE A 6 -1.49 6.93 28.62
CA ILE A 6 -1.63 6.01 27.48
C ILE A 6 -0.51 4.94 27.44
N GLU A 7 0.70 5.24 27.94
CA GLU A 7 1.83 4.29 27.93
C GLU A 7 1.67 3.08 28.87
N ASN A 8 0.74 3.14 29.83
CA ASN A 8 0.53 2.05 30.80
C ASN A 8 -0.56 1.05 30.41
N LYS A 9 -1.25 1.21 29.27
CA LYS A 9 -2.28 0.24 28.83
C LYS A 9 -1.81 -0.78 27.79
N GLU A 10 -0.73 -0.52 27.05
CA GLU A 10 -0.19 -1.49 26.08
C GLU A 10 0.72 -2.55 26.71
N LYS A 11 1.44 -2.21 27.80
CA LYS A 11 2.28 -3.19 28.52
C LYS A 11 1.51 -4.25 29.31
N ILE A 12 0.29 -3.93 29.75
CA ILE A 12 -0.54 -4.87 30.53
C ILE A 12 -1.04 -6.02 29.64
N GLY A 13 -1.29 -5.75 28.35
CA GLY A 13 -1.73 -6.77 27.39
C GLY A 13 -0.62 -7.76 27.01
N GLU A 14 0.62 -7.32 26.84
CA GLU A 14 1.72 -8.24 26.49
C GLU A 14 2.11 -9.19 27.64
N GLU A 15 2.04 -8.75 28.89
CA GLU A 15 2.29 -9.62 30.05
C GLU A 15 1.14 -10.60 30.31
N GLU A 16 -0.12 -10.18 30.16
CA GLU A 16 -1.30 -11.07 30.29
C GLU A 16 -1.35 -12.12 29.18
N ILE A 17 -1.07 -11.74 27.92
CA ILE A 17 -1.01 -12.68 26.79
C ILE A 17 0.13 -13.70 26.98
N MET A 18 1.26 -13.27 27.54
CA MET A 18 2.39 -14.17 27.83
C MET A 18 2.17 -15.07 29.04
N GLU A 19 1.30 -14.70 29.98
CA GLU A 19 0.82 -15.57 31.07
C GLU A 19 -0.20 -16.59 30.56
N GLU A 20 -1.17 -16.17 29.73
CA GLU A 20 -2.15 -17.05 29.08
C GLU A 20 -1.45 -18.12 28.21
N ILE A 21 -0.46 -17.72 27.40
CA ILE A 21 0.33 -18.66 26.58
C ILE A 21 1.14 -19.62 27.45
N LYS A 22 1.59 -19.21 28.65
CA LYS A 22 2.33 -20.11 29.57
C LYS A 22 1.41 -21.11 30.25
N GLU A 23 0.18 -20.74 30.59
CA GLU A 23 -0.82 -21.66 31.13
C GLU A 23 -1.31 -22.65 30.07
N GLU A 24 -1.57 -22.19 28.84
CA GLU A 24 -1.98 -23.05 27.72
C GLU A 24 -0.89 -24.09 27.37
N ILE A 25 0.40 -23.70 27.44
CA ILE A 25 1.55 -24.61 27.26
C ILE A 25 1.73 -25.59 28.43
N LYS A 26 1.21 -25.27 29.62
CA LYS A 26 1.24 -26.13 30.82
C LYS A 26 0.16 -27.22 30.72
N ASP A 27 -1.01 -26.87 30.19
CA ASP A 27 -2.14 -27.79 30.00
C ASP A 27 -1.92 -28.72 28.79
N LEU A 28 -1.30 -28.23 27.71
CA LEU A 28 -0.88 -29.05 26.56
C LEU A 28 0.23 -30.07 26.89
N LYS A 29 0.87 -29.98 28.07
CA LYS A 29 1.79 -31.01 28.60
C LYS A 29 1.10 -32.05 29.47
N ALA A 30 -0.15 -31.84 29.87
CA ALA A 30 -0.89 -32.74 30.74
C ALA A 30 -1.68 -33.81 29.96
N GLU A 31 -2.07 -33.54 28.71
CA GLU A 31 -2.77 -34.53 27.88
C GLU A 31 -1.85 -35.07 26.78
N GLY A 32 -1.09 -36.10 27.18
CA GLY A 32 -0.21 -36.83 26.29
C GLY A 32 -0.95 -37.50 25.14
N LYS A 33 -0.81 -36.94 23.94
CA LYS A 33 -0.57 -37.70 22.70
C LYS A 33 0.47 -36.97 21.84
N GLU A 34 1.74 -37.34 22.05
CA GLU A 34 2.82 -37.04 21.10
C GLU A 34 2.45 -37.62 19.72
N VAL A 35 2.23 -36.75 18.74
CA VAL A 35 2.38 -37.12 17.33
C VAL A 35 3.66 -36.47 16.83
N LYS A 36 4.76 -37.22 16.94
CA LYS A 36 6.07 -36.85 16.39
C LYS A 36 6.04 -37.01 14.87
N PRO A 37 6.33 -35.97 14.06
CA PRO A 37 6.80 -36.20 12.70
C PRO A 37 8.23 -36.77 12.78
N GLU A 38 8.46 -37.91 12.14
CA GLU A 38 9.72 -38.66 12.19
C GLU A 38 10.82 -37.93 11.38
N TYR A 39 11.45 -36.92 11.99
CA TYR A 39 12.74 -36.38 11.54
C TYR A 39 13.85 -37.12 12.27
N LYS A 40 14.69 -37.89 11.56
CA LYS A 40 15.89 -38.53 12.11
C LYS A 40 17.11 -37.63 11.91
N PRO A 41 17.57 -36.89 12.94
CA PRO A 41 18.84 -36.19 12.85
C PRO A 41 19.99 -37.20 12.83
N LYS A 42 20.99 -37.00 11.97
CA LYS A 42 22.26 -37.74 12.05
C LYS A 42 22.92 -37.42 13.40
N LYS A 43 23.03 -38.40 14.30
CA LYS A 43 23.69 -38.27 15.60
C LYS A 43 25.18 -37.93 15.39
N LYS A 44 25.57 -36.66 15.59
CA LYS A 44 26.93 -36.28 15.99
C LYS A 44 26.94 -36.00 17.49
N GLY A 45 27.87 -36.61 18.21
CA GLY A 45 27.92 -36.65 19.67
C GLY A 45 27.86 -35.27 20.34
N TYR A 46 27.04 -35.17 21.38
CA TYR A 46 26.89 -34.00 22.23
C TYR A 46 28.15 -33.76 23.07
N ARG A 47 28.75 -32.57 22.98
CA ARG A 47 29.66 -32.04 24.02
C ARG A 47 28.84 -31.13 24.94
N LYS A 48 28.83 -31.46 26.24
CA LYS A 48 27.96 -30.84 27.28
C LYS A 48 28.20 -29.35 27.59
N ASN A 49 29.19 -28.69 26.99
CA ASN A 49 29.54 -27.31 27.32
C ASN A 49 29.59 -26.43 26.06
N ALA A 50 28.45 -25.93 25.61
CA ALA A 50 28.39 -24.86 24.61
C ALA A 50 28.46 -23.50 25.31
N SER A 51 29.41 -22.65 24.89
CA SER A 51 29.58 -21.28 25.40
C SER A 51 28.27 -20.46 25.33
N PRO A 52 28.04 -19.48 26.22
CA PRO A 52 26.81 -18.67 26.26
C PRO A 52 26.40 -18.09 24.89
N VAL A 53 27.38 -17.62 24.12
CA VAL A 53 27.22 -17.12 22.74
C VAL A 53 26.63 -18.20 21.79
N LYS A 54 27.04 -19.46 21.93
CA LYS A 54 26.51 -20.59 21.15
C LYS A 54 25.09 -20.97 21.54
N LYS A 55 24.70 -20.77 22.82
CA LYS A 55 23.33 -21.01 23.29
C LYS A 55 22.36 -19.95 22.75
N GLN A 56 22.79 -18.69 22.70
CA GLN A 56 22.00 -17.59 22.14
C GLN A 56 21.75 -17.75 20.64
N GLY A 57 22.78 -18.13 19.87
CA GLY A 57 22.62 -18.41 18.43
C GLY A 57 21.70 -19.59 18.13
N PHE A 58 21.76 -20.66 18.94
CA PHE A 58 20.86 -21.82 18.80
C PHE A 58 19.39 -21.46 19.05
N LEU A 59 19.11 -20.62 20.05
CA LEU A 59 17.74 -20.18 20.36
C LEU A 59 17.18 -19.28 19.24
N LYS A 60 17.99 -18.35 18.70
CA LYS A 60 17.62 -17.53 17.53
C LYS A 60 17.28 -18.41 16.32
N ALA A 61 18.14 -19.39 16.01
CA ALA A 61 17.91 -20.30 14.90
C ALA A 61 16.59 -21.10 15.06
N GLN A 62 16.27 -21.57 16.27
CA GLN A 62 15.00 -22.23 16.54
C GLN A 62 13.79 -21.32 16.31
N ILE A 63 13.84 -20.08 16.78
CA ILE A 63 12.76 -19.09 16.59
C ILE A 63 12.56 -18.78 15.11
N TYR A 64 13.62 -18.50 14.37
CA TYR A 64 13.51 -18.16 12.95
C TYR A 64 13.09 -19.34 12.09
N ASN A 65 13.57 -20.55 12.39
CA ASN A 65 13.12 -21.77 11.69
C ASN A 65 11.63 -22.04 11.92
N LYS A 66 11.11 -21.74 13.11
CA LYS A 66 9.66 -21.79 13.39
C LYS A 66 8.91 -20.78 12.52
N ASN A 67 9.33 -19.51 12.50
CA ASN A 67 8.68 -18.46 11.72
C ASN A 67 8.73 -18.72 10.20
N ILE A 68 9.82 -19.33 9.71
CA ILE A 68 9.94 -19.79 8.32
C ILE A 68 8.86 -20.85 8.03
N ALA A 69 8.71 -21.83 8.92
CA ALA A 69 7.72 -22.90 8.75
C ALA A 69 6.26 -22.40 8.84
N GLU A 70 6.01 -21.35 9.62
CA GLU A 70 4.69 -20.75 9.81
C GLU A 70 4.37 -19.63 8.79
N GLU A 71 5.30 -19.30 7.89
CA GLU A 71 5.19 -18.18 6.95
C GLU A 71 4.77 -16.86 7.62
N THR A 72 5.34 -16.59 8.81
CA THR A 72 4.98 -15.43 9.63
C THR A 72 5.37 -14.13 8.93
N ILE A 73 4.43 -13.20 8.85
CA ILE A 73 4.64 -11.88 8.26
C ILE A 73 5.05 -10.89 9.36
N PHE A 74 6.14 -10.17 9.13
CA PHE A 74 6.61 -9.08 9.98
C PHE A 74 6.51 -7.74 9.24
N GLN A 75 6.23 -6.66 9.95
CA GLN A 75 6.40 -5.29 9.44
C GLN A 75 7.76 -4.78 9.90
N VAL A 76 8.57 -4.29 8.96
CA VAL A 76 9.91 -3.76 9.24
C VAL A 76 10.13 -2.45 8.51
N GLU A 77 10.80 -1.51 9.16
CA GLU A 77 11.26 -0.29 8.51
C GLU A 77 12.57 -0.56 7.76
N VAL A 78 12.64 -0.12 6.50
CA VAL A 78 13.87 -0.21 5.70
C VAL A 78 14.83 0.89 6.13
N THR A 79 15.97 0.51 6.71
CA THR A 79 16.97 1.46 7.23
C THR A 79 18.01 1.86 6.19
N GLY A 80 18.17 1.09 5.11
CA GLY A 80 19.14 1.38 4.07
C GLY A 80 19.11 0.41 2.90
N ALA A 81 20.00 0.65 1.94
CA ALA A 81 20.24 -0.26 0.82
C ALA A 81 21.74 -0.32 0.51
N LYS A 82 22.24 -1.47 0.10
CA LYS A 82 23.64 -1.65 -0.33
C LYS A 82 23.76 -2.73 -1.39
N ARG A 83 24.95 -2.85 -1.97
CA ARG A 83 25.33 -4.02 -2.76
C ARG A 83 25.96 -5.08 -1.86
N ASP A 84 25.38 -6.27 -1.87
CA ASP A 84 25.87 -7.50 -1.27
C ASP A 84 26.61 -8.34 -2.32
N GLU A 85 27.61 -9.09 -1.89
CA GLU A 85 28.45 -9.90 -2.79
C GLU A 85 27.70 -11.08 -3.40
N GLU A 86 26.79 -11.69 -2.65
CA GLU A 86 26.05 -12.87 -3.07
C GLU A 86 24.71 -12.51 -3.73
N TYR A 87 24.01 -11.51 -3.17
CA TYR A 87 22.63 -11.18 -3.54
C TYR A 87 22.50 -9.92 -4.41
N GLY A 88 23.60 -9.23 -4.73
CA GLY A 88 23.54 -7.98 -5.50
C GLY A 88 22.91 -6.85 -4.69
N ASP A 89 22.00 -6.07 -5.27
CA ASP A 89 21.39 -4.95 -4.55
C ASP A 89 20.36 -5.46 -3.53
N VAL A 90 20.51 -5.05 -2.27
CA VAL A 90 19.67 -5.50 -1.14
C VAL A 90 19.19 -4.33 -0.29
N MET A 91 17.96 -4.44 0.23
CA MET A 91 17.43 -3.59 1.30
C MET A 91 17.94 -4.10 2.64
N LEU A 92 18.12 -3.21 3.61
CA LEU A 92 18.56 -3.53 4.97
C LEU A 92 17.50 -3.10 5.98
N PHE A 93 17.37 -3.89 7.04
CA PHE A 93 16.51 -3.60 8.18
C PHE A 93 17.03 -4.33 9.43
N THR A 94 16.42 -4.09 10.57
CA THR A 94 16.67 -4.83 11.81
C THR A 94 15.36 -5.41 12.33
N LEU A 95 15.37 -6.70 12.67
CA LEU A 95 14.25 -7.40 13.30
C LEU A 95 14.77 -8.12 14.54
N ASN A 96 14.20 -7.84 15.72
CA ASN A 96 14.57 -8.46 17.00
C ASN A 96 16.09 -8.46 17.26
N ASN A 97 16.76 -7.32 17.02
CA ASN A 97 18.21 -7.16 17.13
C ASN A 97 19.04 -8.10 16.24
N THR A 98 18.46 -8.59 15.14
CA THR A 98 19.16 -9.31 14.08
C THR A 98 19.06 -8.50 12.79
N ASN A 99 20.19 -8.38 12.08
CA ASN A 99 20.22 -7.68 10.80
C ASN A 99 19.50 -8.52 9.75
N GLY A 100 18.63 -7.89 8.97
CA GLY A 100 17.92 -8.54 7.88
C GLY A 100 18.21 -7.86 6.56
N MET A 101 18.03 -8.62 5.47
CA MET A 101 18.04 -8.08 4.13
C MET A 101 16.88 -8.60 3.29
N VAL A 102 16.50 -7.82 2.27
CA VAL A 102 15.64 -8.26 1.17
C VAL A 102 16.35 -7.99 -0.15
N PRO A 103 16.68 -9.02 -0.94
CA PRO A 103 17.22 -8.87 -2.29
C PRO A 103 16.29 -8.14 -3.25
N LEU A 104 16.85 -7.48 -4.28
CA LEU A 104 16.08 -6.72 -5.28
C LEU A 104 15.00 -7.55 -6.00
N ASP A 105 15.31 -8.80 -6.33
CA ASP A 105 14.40 -9.75 -6.98
C ASP A 105 13.28 -10.27 -6.06
N GLU A 106 13.45 -10.09 -4.75
CA GLU A 106 12.50 -10.40 -3.68
C GLU A 106 11.78 -9.15 -3.13
N ALA A 107 12.05 -7.97 -3.71
CA ALA A 107 11.54 -6.70 -3.20
C ALA A 107 10.05 -6.46 -3.50
N ASP A 108 9.50 -6.99 -4.59
CA ASP A 108 8.11 -6.76 -4.98
C ASP A 108 7.58 -7.86 -5.90
N ASP A 109 6.29 -8.18 -5.75
CA ASP A 109 5.60 -9.19 -6.56
C ASP A 109 5.06 -8.65 -7.90
N ASP A 110 4.69 -7.37 -7.98
CA ASP A 110 4.01 -6.79 -9.14
C ASP A 110 4.88 -5.83 -9.95
N ILE A 111 5.82 -5.16 -9.30
CA ILE A 111 6.60 -4.06 -9.87
C ILE A 111 8.06 -4.46 -9.98
N HIS A 112 8.61 -4.36 -11.19
CA HIS A 112 10.05 -4.49 -11.38
C HIS A 112 10.75 -3.18 -11.03
N TRP A 113 11.48 -3.19 -9.90
CA TRP A 113 12.22 -2.03 -9.41
C TRP A 113 13.62 -1.96 -10.01
N LYS A 114 14.03 -0.75 -10.42
CA LYS A 114 15.40 -0.47 -10.87
C LYS A 114 16.33 -0.04 -9.73
N SER A 115 15.77 0.38 -8.61
CA SER A 115 16.50 0.88 -7.45
C SER A 115 15.68 0.66 -6.18
N LEU A 116 16.37 0.38 -5.09
CA LEU A 116 15.79 0.16 -3.76
C LEU A 116 15.73 1.43 -2.92
N ILE A 117 16.33 2.54 -3.39
CA ILE A 117 16.47 3.79 -2.63
C ILE A 117 15.11 4.32 -2.17
N SER A 118 14.07 4.18 -3.00
CA SER A 118 12.74 4.70 -2.66
C SER A 118 12.07 3.99 -1.48
N PHE A 119 12.57 2.82 -1.07
CA PHE A 119 12.04 2.07 0.07
C PHE A 119 12.60 2.55 1.41
N ILE A 120 13.73 3.26 1.43
CA ILE A 120 14.38 3.69 2.67
C ILE A 120 13.42 4.59 3.48
N GLY A 121 13.26 4.29 4.77
CA GLY A 121 12.32 4.94 5.69
C GLY A 121 10.86 4.48 5.55
N ARG A 122 10.58 3.46 4.72
CA ARG A 122 9.24 2.87 4.61
C ARG A 122 9.13 1.61 5.45
N GLU A 123 7.97 1.43 6.07
CA GLU A 123 7.57 0.14 6.61
C GLU A 123 7.11 -0.80 5.48
N ILE A 124 7.60 -2.03 5.51
CA ILE A 124 7.27 -3.07 4.53
C ILE A 124 6.95 -4.41 5.20
N PRO A 125 6.04 -5.21 4.62
CA PRO A 125 5.85 -6.58 5.06
C PRO A 125 6.98 -7.48 4.53
N ILE A 126 7.47 -8.38 5.37
CA ILE A 126 8.46 -9.38 5.00
C ILE A 126 8.11 -10.75 5.59
N VAL A 127 8.57 -11.80 4.93
CA VAL A 127 8.69 -13.15 5.50
C VAL A 127 10.16 -13.55 5.54
N ILE A 128 10.53 -14.38 6.50
CA ILE A 128 11.89 -14.93 6.59
C ILE A 128 11.98 -16.14 5.68
N LYS A 129 12.96 -16.16 4.77
CA LYS A 129 13.25 -17.31 3.90
C LYS A 129 14.34 -18.19 4.49
N SER A 130 15.37 -17.56 5.04
CA SER A 130 16.46 -18.27 5.69
C SER A 130 17.17 -17.39 6.73
N TYR A 131 17.89 -18.06 7.63
CA TYR A 131 18.75 -17.45 8.61
C TYR A 131 20.19 -17.92 8.38
N ASP A 132 21.09 -16.98 8.11
CA ASP A 132 22.51 -17.22 8.02
C ASP A 132 23.14 -17.12 9.42
N GLU A 133 23.29 -18.29 10.06
CA GLU A 133 23.87 -18.41 11.40
C GLU A 133 25.31 -17.88 11.48
N LYS A 134 26.08 -17.92 10.38
CA LYS A 134 27.50 -17.52 10.40
C LYS A 134 27.64 -16.01 10.51
N ASN A 135 26.77 -15.27 9.84
CA ASN A 135 26.80 -13.83 9.75
C ASN A 135 25.73 -13.15 10.64
N ASP A 136 24.98 -13.92 11.43
CA ASP A 136 23.81 -13.49 12.21
C ASP A 136 22.87 -12.58 11.40
N ARG A 137 22.42 -13.10 10.25
CA ARG A 137 21.70 -12.32 9.24
C ARG A 137 20.47 -13.04 8.70
N LEU A 138 19.36 -12.33 8.58
CA LEU A 138 18.12 -12.84 7.98
C LEU A 138 18.10 -12.54 6.49
N ILE A 139 17.70 -13.52 5.69
CA ILE A 139 17.37 -13.35 4.29
C ILE A 139 15.85 -13.45 4.19
N CYS A 140 15.23 -12.38 3.71
CA CYS A 140 13.79 -12.20 3.74
C CYS A 140 13.25 -11.87 2.35
N SER A 141 11.94 -12.06 2.18
CA SER A 141 11.22 -11.70 0.96
C SER A 141 10.01 -10.85 1.28
N ARG A 142 9.93 -9.69 0.63
CA ARG A 142 8.70 -8.86 0.62
C ARG A 142 7.70 -9.41 -0.38
N LYS A 143 8.18 -9.90 -1.52
CA LYS A 143 7.38 -10.52 -2.58
C LYS A 143 6.54 -11.69 -2.08
N GLU A 144 7.11 -12.61 -1.31
CA GLU A 144 6.38 -13.74 -0.73
C GLU A 144 5.37 -13.27 0.32
N ALA A 145 5.74 -12.31 1.17
CA ALA A 145 4.82 -11.69 2.12
C ALA A 145 3.61 -11.08 1.41
N GLN A 146 3.82 -10.33 0.32
CA GLN A 146 2.74 -9.77 -0.48
C GLN A 146 1.82 -10.85 -1.08
N ARG A 147 2.37 -11.98 -1.53
CA ARG A 147 1.55 -13.10 -2.05
C ARG A 147 0.66 -13.71 -0.97
N ILE A 148 1.19 -13.92 0.23
CA ILE A 148 0.43 -14.44 1.36
C ILE A 148 -0.68 -13.46 1.75
N ILE A 149 -0.36 -12.16 1.84
CA ILE A 149 -1.34 -11.11 2.15
C ILE A 149 -2.41 -11.03 1.07
N LYS A 150 -2.05 -11.05 -0.22
CA LYS A 150 -3.01 -11.11 -1.34
C LYS A 150 -3.93 -12.30 -1.21
N SER A 151 -3.38 -13.50 -0.98
CA SER A 151 -4.16 -14.72 -0.81
C SER A 151 -5.15 -14.60 0.36
N LYS A 152 -4.70 -14.11 1.52
CA LYS A 152 -5.54 -13.84 2.68
C LYS A 152 -6.62 -12.80 2.38
N ILE A 153 -6.29 -11.72 1.69
CA ILE A 153 -7.25 -10.70 1.28
C ILE A 153 -8.35 -11.34 0.42
N VAL A 154 -7.97 -12.15 -0.57
CA VAL A 154 -8.91 -12.78 -1.50
C VAL A 154 -9.76 -13.87 -0.83
N SER A 155 -9.21 -14.60 0.14
CA SER A 155 -9.93 -15.70 0.81
C SER A 155 -10.79 -15.22 1.98
N THR A 156 -10.38 -14.15 2.67
CA THR A 156 -11.02 -13.68 3.92
C THR A 156 -12.04 -12.59 3.64
N LEU A 157 -11.78 -11.72 2.66
CA LEU A 157 -12.66 -10.60 2.39
C LEU A 157 -13.69 -10.99 1.35
N SER A 158 -14.95 -10.92 1.75
CA SER A 158 -16.05 -10.89 0.80
C SER A 158 -15.96 -9.62 -0.05
N MET A 159 -16.61 -9.63 -1.21
CA MET A 159 -16.73 -8.42 -2.05
C MET A 159 -17.44 -7.26 -1.35
N GLU A 160 -18.06 -7.51 -0.19
CA GLU A 160 -18.85 -6.53 0.54
C GLU A 160 -18.12 -5.97 1.79
N ASP A 161 -16.97 -6.53 2.17
CA ASP A 161 -16.23 -6.07 3.34
C ASP A 161 -15.48 -4.75 3.06
N GLU A 162 -15.56 -3.82 4.03
CA GLU A 162 -14.84 -2.55 3.99
C GLU A 162 -13.45 -2.67 4.59
N ILE A 163 -12.44 -2.17 3.88
CA ILE A 163 -11.04 -2.19 4.31
C ILE A 163 -10.47 -0.79 4.16
N VAL A 164 -9.63 -0.37 5.11
CA VAL A 164 -8.90 0.89 5.01
C VAL A 164 -7.69 0.69 4.10
N ALA A 165 -7.58 1.52 3.07
CA ALA A 165 -6.45 1.55 2.16
C ALA A 165 -5.79 2.93 2.17
N LYS A 166 -4.48 2.98 1.93
CA LYS A 166 -3.70 4.21 1.82
C LYS A 166 -3.44 4.56 0.36
N VAL A 167 -3.63 5.81 -0.05
CA VAL A 167 -3.33 6.27 -1.41
C VAL A 167 -1.81 6.29 -1.59
N SER A 168 -1.28 5.44 -2.46
CA SER A 168 0.15 5.37 -2.75
C SER A 168 0.54 6.22 -3.97
N LYS A 169 -0.35 6.33 -4.95
CA LYS A 169 -0.12 7.13 -6.16
C LYS A 169 -1.44 7.56 -6.79
N LEU A 170 -1.51 8.81 -7.23
CA LEU A 170 -2.63 9.35 -8.00
C LEU A 170 -2.33 9.30 -9.50
N THR A 171 -3.34 9.00 -10.31
CA THR A 171 -3.29 9.04 -11.77
C THR A 171 -4.54 9.75 -12.31
N TYR A 172 -4.51 10.17 -13.57
CA TYR A 172 -5.67 10.83 -14.19
C TYR A 172 -6.91 9.91 -14.26
N PHE A 173 -6.72 8.59 -14.26
CA PHE A 173 -7.80 7.60 -14.36
C PHE A 173 -8.20 7.00 -13.00
N GLY A 174 -7.55 7.37 -11.90
CA GLY A 174 -7.81 6.78 -10.59
C GLY A 174 -6.68 6.96 -9.58
N ALA A 175 -6.56 5.99 -8.69
CA ALA A 175 -5.50 5.92 -7.70
C ALA A 175 -5.00 4.48 -7.54
N TYR A 176 -3.71 4.36 -7.27
CA TYR A 176 -3.17 3.17 -6.63
C TYR A 176 -3.34 3.33 -5.13
N VAL A 177 -3.91 2.30 -4.52
CA VAL A 177 -4.13 2.21 -3.08
C VAL A 177 -3.43 0.98 -2.55
N GLU A 178 -2.97 1.06 -1.32
CA GLU A 178 -2.20 0.03 -0.65
C GLU A 178 -2.90 -0.44 0.61
N ILE A 179 -2.96 -1.76 0.78
CA ILE A 179 -3.53 -2.43 1.94
C ILE A 179 -2.47 -3.38 2.47
N HIS A 180 -1.97 -3.15 3.69
CA HIS A 180 -0.95 -3.99 4.33
C HIS A 180 0.27 -4.31 3.43
N GLY A 181 0.75 -3.37 2.64
CA GLY A 181 1.91 -3.60 1.75
C GLY A 181 1.58 -4.14 0.36
N VAL A 182 0.30 -4.43 0.08
CA VAL A 182 -0.20 -4.93 -1.21
C VAL A 182 -0.87 -3.80 -1.98
N ALA A 183 -0.41 -3.56 -3.21
CA ALA A 183 -0.99 -2.56 -4.08
C ALA A 183 -2.22 -3.09 -4.83
N GLY A 184 -3.20 -2.22 -5.03
CA GLY A 184 -4.28 -2.41 -5.99
C GLY A 184 -4.79 -1.09 -6.54
N ILE A 185 -5.81 -1.16 -7.38
CA ILE A 185 -6.26 -0.03 -8.19
C ILE A 185 -7.70 0.36 -7.86
N LEU A 186 -7.91 1.64 -7.58
CA LEU A 186 -9.23 2.27 -7.49
C LEU A 186 -9.40 3.18 -8.69
N LYS A 187 -10.25 2.80 -9.64
CA LYS A 187 -10.54 3.65 -10.79
C LYS A 187 -11.55 4.74 -10.45
N ASN A 188 -11.51 5.86 -11.19
CA ASN A 188 -12.46 6.94 -11.01
C ASN A 188 -13.92 6.48 -11.17
N GLU A 189 -14.20 5.57 -12.11
CA GLU A 189 -15.56 5.04 -12.33
C GLU A 189 -16.07 4.20 -11.14
N ASN A 190 -15.15 3.68 -10.32
CA ASN A 190 -15.50 2.94 -9.10
C ASN A 190 -15.47 3.85 -7.85
N PHE A 191 -15.20 5.14 -8.03
CA PHE A 191 -15.09 6.15 -6.97
C PHE A 191 -16.29 7.11 -6.98
N SER A 192 -16.67 7.61 -8.15
CA SER A 192 -17.74 8.60 -8.30
C SER A 192 -18.42 8.48 -9.67
N ASP A 193 -19.74 8.69 -9.70
CA ASP A 193 -20.52 8.83 -10.94
C ASP A 193 -20.58 10.30 -11.43
N ASP A 194 -20.18 11.26 -10.59
CA ASP A 194 -20.32 12.70 -10.86
C ASP A 194 -19.06 13.30 -11.52
N HIS A 195 -18.32 12.49 -12.28
CA HIS A 195 -17.05 12.86 -12.91
C HIS A 195 -15.95 13.36 -11.95
N ILE A 196 -16.07 13.10 -10.65
CA ILE A 196 -15.06 13.44 -9.64
C ILE A 196 -13.94 12.40 -9.68
N SER A 197 -12.68 12.84 -9.79
CA SER A 197 -11.53 11.94 -9.71
C SER A 197 -11.13 11.67 -8.27
N VAL A 198 -10.45 10.55 -8.02
CA VAL A 198 -9.88 10.28 -6.68
C VAL A 198 -8.91 11.39 -6.28
N GLY A 199 -8.11 11.88 -7.23
CA GLY A 199 -7.13 12.95 -6.98
C GLY A 199 -7.74 14.34 -6.75
N ASP A 200 -9.03 14.52 -7.04
CA ASP A 200 -9.75 15.75 -6.71
C ASP A 200 -10.04 15.86 -5.21
N VAL A 201 -10.13 14.71 -4.52
CA VAL A 201 -10.58 14.60 -3.13
C VAL A 201 -9.45 14.18 -2.19
N PHE A 202 -8.58 13.27 -2.64
CA PHE A 202 -7.52 12.67 -1.83
C PHE A 202 -6.14 13.04 -2.33
N LYS A 203 -5.18 13.09 -1.42
CA LYS A 203 -3.74 13.26 -1.68
C LYS A 203 -2.99 11.94 -1.46
N VAL A 204 -1.78 11.86 -2.00
CA VAL A 204 -0.87 10.74 -1.71
C VAL A 204 -0.59 10.71 -0.21
N GLY A 205 -0.74 9.55 0.41
CA GLY A 205 -0.61 9.34 1.84
C GLY A 205 -1.93 9.30 2.60
N ASP A 206 -3.02 9.83 2.04
CA ASP A 206 -4.33 9.81 2.67
C ASP A 206 -4.91 8.39 2.74
N THR A 207 -5.80 8.15 3.69
CA THR A 207 -6.50 6.87 3.85
C THR A 207 -7.97 6.97 3.46
N LEU A 208 -8.49 5.94 2.82
CA LEU A 208 -9.90 5.81 2.46
C LEU A 208 -10.39 4.38 2.63
N LYS A 209 -11.71 4.22 2.79
CA LYS A 209 -12.34 2.90 2.82
C LYS A 209 -12.65 2.39 1.42
N VAL A 210 -12.31 1.14 1.15
CA VAL A 210 -12.55 0.46 -0.12
C VAL A 210 -13.12 -0.95 0.11
N LYS A 211 -13.77 -1.50 -0.91
CA LYS A 211 -14.20 -2.90 -1.00
C LYS A 211 -13.51 -3.58 -2.17
N LEU A 212 -13.22 -4.86 -2.04
CA LEU A 212 -12.68 -5.66 -3.13
C LEU A 212 -13.74 -5.79 -4.24
N LEU A 213 -13.44 -5.26 -5.42
CA LEU A 213 -14.32 -5.37 -6.58
C LEU A 213 -14.08 -6.68 -7.32
N ARG A 214 -12.81 -6.95 -7.65
CA ARG A 214 -12.39 -8.18 -8.33
C ARG A 214 -10.87 -8.36 -8.26
N VAL A 215 -10.43 -9.57 -8.48
CA VAL A 215 -9.04 -9.90 -8.80
C VAL A 215 -8.94 -10.10 -10.31
N ASN A 216 -7.97 -9.49 -10.97
CA ASN A 216 -7.77 -9.72 -12.40
C ASN A 216 -6.97 -11.00 -12.66
N ASN A 217 -6.85 -11.41 -13.92
CA ASN A 217 -6.13 -12.62 -14.32
C ASN A 217 -4.63 -12.59 -14.00
N THR A 218 -4.06 -11.41 -13.72
CA THR A 218 -2.66 -11.24 -13.32
C THR A 218 -2.47 -11.15 -11.80
N GLY A 219 -3.53 -11.42 -11.01
CA GLY A 219 -3.48 -11.40 -9.55
C GLY A 219 -3.55 -9.99 -8.92
N LYS A 220 -3.74 -8.94 -9.73
CA LYS A 220 -3.87 -7.56 -9.25
C LYS A 220 -5.27 -7.30 -8.72
N LEU A 221 -5.33 -6.61 -7.58
CA LEU A 221 -6.56 -6.27 -6.89
C LEU A 221 -7.17 -5.00 -7.50
N ALA A 222 -8.47 -5.05 -7.79
CA ALA A 222 -9.26 -3.89 -8.16
C ALA A 222 -10.27 -3.60 -7.05
N PHE A 223 -10.41 -2.32 -6.72
CA PHE A 223 -11.22 -1.83 -5.62
C PHE A 223 -12.36 -0.92 -6.11
N LYS A 224 -13.38 -0.79 -5.27
CA LYS A 224 -14.45 0.20 -5.34
C LYS A 224 -14.63 0.88 -3.98
N VAL A 225 -15.24 2.06 -3.93
CA VAL A 225 -15.67 2.62 -2.64
C VAL A 225 -16.99 1.98 -2.18
N PRO A 226 -17.22 1.86 -0.86
CA PRO A 226 -18.50 1.38 -0.31
C PRO A 226 -19.70 2.22 -0.76
N LYS A 227 -19.49 3.54 -0.84
CA LYS A 227 -20.48 4.52 -1.27
C LYS A 227 -19.81 5.49 -2.21
N MET A 228 -20.38 5.65 -3.40
CA MET A 228 -19.84 6.54 -4.43
C MET A 228 -19.85 7.98 -3.95
N PHE A 229 -18.75 8.67 -4.20
CA PHE A 229 -18.59 10.07 -3.86
C PHE A 229 -19.49 10.90 -4.77
N LYS A 230 -20.24 11.84 -4.19
CA LYS A 230 -21.19 12.68 -4.93
C LYS A 230 -20.81 14.15 -4.82
N LYS A 231 -21.05 14.91 -5.88
CA LYS A 231 -20.82 16.35 -5.94
C LYS A 231 -21.57 17.11 -4.85
N SER A 232 -22.79 16.70 -4.50
CA SER A 232 -23.57 17.30 -3.41
C SER A 232 -22.96 17.14 -2.02
N SER A 233 -21.96 16.25 -1.86
CA SER A 233 -21.22 16.08 -0.61
C SER A 233 -20.12 17.14 -0.43
N MET A 234 -19.85 17.93 -1.48
CA MET A 234 -18.92 19.05 -1.42
C MET A 234 -19.72 20.33 -1.15
N SER A 235 -19.44 20.96 -0.01
CA SER A 235 -20.02 22.25 0.36
C SER A 235 -19.36 23.33 -0.50
N GLU A 236 -20.17 24.12 -1.22
CA GLU A 236 -19.74 25.32 -1.96
C GLU A 236 -18.83 25.03 -3.18
N LEU A 237 -18.83 25.73 -4.31
CA LEU A 237 -19.34 27.00 -4.80
C LEU A 237 -19.21 26.88 -6.33
N SER A 238 -20.21 27.28 -7.11
CA SER A 238 -20.00 27.49 -8.54
C SER A 238 -20.80 28.69 -9.03
N ASN A 239 -20.52 29.85 -8.41
CA ASN A 239 -20.84 31.15 -9.01
C ASN A 239 -19.81 31.42 -10.12
N PHE A 240 -19.83 30.58 -11.17
CA PHE A 240 -19.05 30.87 -12.36
C PHE A 240 -19.75 31.98 -13.13
N GLU A 241 -18.97 32.92 -13.65
CA GLU A 241 -19.48 34.02 -14.46
C GLU A 241 -19.00 33.88 -15.90
N VAL A 242 -19.84 34.31 -16.84
CA VAL A 242 -19.43 34.43 -18.24
C VAL A 242 -18.29 35.46 -18.31
N ASP A 243 -17.33 35.22 -19.19
CA ASP A 243 -16.08 35.97 -19.35
C ASP A 243 -15.05 35.83 -18.23
N GLN A 244 -15.36 35.10 -17.16
CA GLN A 244 -14.39 34.78 -16.10
C GLN A 244 -13.20 34.00 -16.67
N VAL A 245 -11.99 34.36 -16.25
CA VAL A 245 -10.76 33.63 -16.58
C VAL A 245 -10.36 32.76 -15.39
N ILE A 246 -10.17 31.47 -15.63
CA ILE A 246 -9.93 30.50 -14.57
C ILE A 246 -8.88 29.47 -14.99
N LYS A 247 -8.13 28.97 -14.00
CA LYS A 247 -7.18 27.87 -14.17
C LYS A 247 -7.89 26.53 -13.96
N GLY A 248 -7.51 25.53 -14.75
CA GLY A 248 -7.96 24.16 -14.58
C GLY A 248 -6.96 23.14 -15.13
N SER A 249 -7.29 21.86 -15.03
CA SER A 249 -6.46 20.76 -15.56
C SER A 249 -7.20 20.00 -16.67
N VAL A 250 -6.48 19.63 -17.73
CA VAL A 250 -7.07 18.88 -18.85
C VAL A 250 -7.40 17.46 -18.39
N THR A 251 -8.68 17.08 -18.43
CA THR A 251 -9.14 15.74 -18.01
C THR A 251 -9.29 14.76 -19.16
N ALA A 252 -9.67 15.26 -20.34
CA ALA A 252 -9.87 14.43 -21.52
C ALA A 252 -9.67 15.25 -22.79
N VAL A 253 -9.17 14.57 -23.84
CA VAL A 253 -9.02 15.12 -25.18
C VAL A 253 -9.80 14.22 -26.15
N LYS A 254 -10.55 14.84 -27.06
CA LYS A 254 -11.34 14.22 -28.12
C LYS A 254 -11.01 14.91 -29.45
N ASP A 255 -11.37 14.28 -30.56
CA ASP A 255 -11.07 14.79 -31.91
C ASP A 255 -11.70 16.16 -32.21
N TRP A 256 -12.72 16.55 -31.44
CA TRP A 256 -13.48 17.81 -31.63
C TRP A 256 -13.32 18.81 -30.48
N GLY A 257 -12.62 18.45 -29.40
CA GLY A 257 -12.47 19.32 -28.24
C GLY A 257 -11.79 18.64 -27.06
N PHE A 258 -11.59 19.39 -25.99
CA PHE A 258 -10.99 18.90 -24.76
C PHE A 258 -11.71 19.45 -23.53
N TYR A 259 -11.62 18.72 -22.43
CA TYR A 259 -12.28 19.05 -21.16
C TYR A 259 -11.25 19.57 -20.16
N VAL A 260 -11.60 20.66 -19.47
CA VAL A 260 -10.78 21.29 -18.45
C VAL A 260 -11.54 21.29 -17.13
N ARG A 261 -11.01 20.61 -16.12
CA ARG A 261 -11.56 20.58 -14.77
C ARG A 261 -11.37 21.91 -14.07
N LEU A 262 -12.46 22.53 -13.66
CA LEU A 262 -12.47 23.78 -12.90
C LEU A 262 -12.60 23.52 -11.41
N LEU A 263 -13.49 22.59 -11.05
CA LEU A 263 -13.73 22.10 -9.71
C LEU A 263 -14.00 20.60 -9.78
N PRO A 264 -13.92 19.87 -8.66
CA PRO A 264 -14.28 18.46 -8.63
C PRO A 264 -15.69 18.22 -9.19
N GLY A 265 -15.79 17.44 -10.27
CA GLY A 265 -17.06 17.16 -10.95
C GLY A 265 -17.62 18.33 -11.78
N VAL A 266 -16.82 19.36 -12.08
CA VAL A 266 -17.18 20.45 -12.98
C VAL A 266 -16.08 20.65 -14.02
N ASP A 267 -16.39 20.27 -15.26
CA ASP A 267 -15.50 20.39 -16.40
C ASP A 267 -16.07 21.42 -17.40
N ALA A 268 -15.18 22.21 -18.00
CA ALA A 268 -15.47 23.09 -19.11
C ALA A 268 -15.02 22.48 -20.43
N LEU A 269 -15.91 22.47 -21.42
CA LEU A 269 -15.58 22.05 -22.78
C LEU A 269 -14.93 23.18 -23.56
N CYS A 270 -13.75 22.91 -24.12
CA CYS A 270 -13.02 23.82 -24.98
C CYS A 270 -12.83 23.20 -26.39
N PRO A 271 -12.92 23.98 -27.47
CA PRO A 271 -12.56 23.50 -28.81
C PRO A 271 -11.04 23.28 -28.89
N LEU A 272 -10.60 22.35 -29.76
CA LEU A 272 -9.17 22.14 -30.00
C LEU A 272 -8.48 23.42 -30.52
N PRO A 273 -7.30 23.78 -29.97
CA PRO A 273 -6.48 24.84 -30.54
C PRO A 273 -5.92 24.41 -31.91
N ARG A 274 -5.64 25.37 -32.79
CA ARG A 274 -5.13 25.08 -34.15
C ARG A 274 -3.65 24.72 -34.17
N ASP A 275 -2.88 25.34 -33.28
CA ASP A 275 -1.42 25.38 -33.37
C ASP A 275 -0.71 24.71 -32.17
N GLU A 276 -1.46 24.05 -31.28
CA GLU A 276 -0.93 23.45 -30.05
C GLU A 276 -1.51 22.04 -29.82
N GLU A 277 -0.68 21.10 -29.38
CA GLU A 277 -1.16 19.79 -28.94
C GLU A 277 -1.66 19.85 -27.50
N VAL A 278 -2.78 19.19 -27.23
CA VAL A 278 -3.39 19.14 -25.90
C VAL A 278 -3.11 17.78 -25.27
N PHE A 279 -2.45 17.78 -24.11
CA PHE A 279 -2.18 16.57 -23.35
C PHE A 279 -3.05 16.49 -22.09
N VAL A 280 -3.60 15.31 -21.82
CA VAL A 280 -4.29 15.02 -20.56
C VAL A 280 -3.35 15.24 -19.38
N GLY A 281 -3.84 15.90 -18.33
CA GLY A 281 -3.07 16.29 -17.15
C GLY A 281 -2.38 17.66 -17.25
N SER A 282 -2.39 18.31 -18.41
CA SER A 282 -1.82 19.66 -18.56
C SER A 282 -2.62 20.69 -17.77
N ASN A 283 -1.93 21.69 -17.21
CA ASN A 283 -2.58 22.85 -16.59
C ASN A 283 -2.92 23.88 -17.67
N ALA A 284 -4.16 24.37 -17.69
CA ALA A 284 -4.65 25.32 -18.68
C ALA A 284 -5.29 26.53 -17.99
N VAL A 285 -5.18 27.70 -18.64
CA VAL A 285 -5.98 28.88 -18.32
C VAL A 285 -7.00 29.06 -19.42
N ILE A 286 -8.28 29.09 -19.05
CA ILE A 286 -9.39 29.23 -19.98
C ILE A 286 -10.25 30.44 -19.61
N LYS A 287 -10.90 31.01 -20.63
CA LYS A 287 -11.98 31.99 -20.45
C LYS A 287 -13.32 31.29 -20.59
N LEU A 288 -14.22 31.46 -19.63
CA LEU A 288 -15.57 30.89 -19.68
C LEU A 288 -16.40 31.69 -20.69
N THR A 289 -17.00 31.01 -21.66
CA THR A 289 -17.76 31.64 -22.75
C THR A 289 -19.25 31.44 -22.60
N GLN A 290 -19.68 30.28 -22.10
CA GLN A 290 -21.09 29.96 -21.90
C GLN A 290 -21.23 29.08 -20.66
N ILE A 291 -22.29 29.33 -19.88
CA ILE A 291 -22.65 28.55 -18.70
C ILE A 291 -24.13 28.22 -18.84
N PHE A 292 -24.45 26.92 -18.81
CA PHE A 292 -25.81 26.42 -18.87
C PHE A 292 -26.07 25.63 -17.58
N ASP A 293 -27.17 25.91 -16.90
CA ASP A 293 -27.67 25.09 -15.80
C ASP A 293 -28.96 24.40 -16.24
N GLU A 294 -28.86 23.11 -16.52
CA GLU A 294 -30.01 22.26 -16.84
C GLU A 294 -30.28 21.31 -15.68
N LYS A 295 -31.24 21.67 -14.82
CA LYS A 295 -31.70 20.83 -13.69
C LYS A 295 -30.56 20.40 -12.73
N GLY A 296 -29.61 21.30 -12.46
CA GLY A 296 -28.48 21.03 -11.55
C GLY A 296 -27.24 20.42 -12.24
N ASN A 297 -27.31 20.16 -13.55
CA ASN A 297 -26.16 19.75 -14.35
C ASN A 297 -25.56 20.99 -15.03
N LEU A 298 -24.56 21.57 -14.36
CA LEU A 298 -23.82 22.70 -14.89
C LEU A 298 -22.96 22.29 -16.09
N ARG A 299 -23.23 22.86 -17.26
CA ARG A 299 -22.42 22.69 -18.47
C ARG A 299 -21.70 23.99 -18.78
N ILE A 300 -20.38 23.95 -18.83
CA ILE A 300 -19.55 25.11 -19.08
C ILE A 300 -18.85 24.94 -20.42
N ARG A 301 -18.83 25.99 -21.23
CA ARG A 301 -17.94 26.10 -22.39
C ARG A 301 -16.90 27.17 -22.13
N GLY A 302 -15.70 26.93 -22.65
CA GLY A 302 -14.60 27.87 -22.53
C GLY A 302 -13.77 27.96 -23.80
N ARG A 303 -12.86 28.93 -23.79
CA ARG A 303 -11.81 29.11 -24.80
C ARG A 303 -10.45 29.04 -24.11
N LEU A 304 -9.54 28.25 -24.65
CA LEU A 304 -8.15 28.25 -24.21
C LEU A 304 -7.55 29.66 -24.35
N ILE A 305 -6.92 30.15 -23.28
CA ILE A 305 -6.05 31.34 -23.35
C ILE A 305 -4.60 30.89 -23.51
N LYS A 306 -4.15 29.99 -22.65
CA LYS A 306 -2.80 29.41 -22.68
C LYS A 306 -2.71 28.15 -21.84
N PHE A 307 -1.75 27.28 -22.17
CA PHE A 307 -1.26 26.29 -21.21
C PHE A 307 -0.28 26.93 -20.22
N LEU A 308 -0.19 26.35 -19.03
CA LEU A 308 0.83 26.68 -18.05
C LEU A 308 1.94 25.63 -18.16
N ALA A 309 3.19 26.09 -18.22
CA ALA A 309 4.33 25.19 -18.13
C ALA A 309 4.29 24.43 -16.79
N PHE A 310 4.77 23.18 -16.83
CA PHE A 310 4.88 22.29 -15.67
C PHE A 310 5.84 22.86 -14.61
#